data_AF-A0AA85FSG1-F1
#
_entry.id   AF-A0AA85FSG1-F1
#
_cell.length_a   1.000
_cell.length_b   1.000
_cell.length_c   1.000
_cell.angle_alpha   90.00
_cell.angle_beta   90.00
_cell.angle_gamma   90.00
#
_symmetry.space_group_name_H-M   'P 1'
#
loop_
_entity.id
_entity.type
_entity.pdbx_description
1 polymer ?
#
loop_
_entity_poly.entity_id
_entity_poly.type
_entity_poly.pdbx_seq_one_letter_code
_entity_poly.pdbx_strand_id
1 'polypeptide(L)'
;MELLSGLPESIRHEQIDFLSSKTVRNVISNGTLKAEKIHDRQVIGENLETLLKRWLDEGDEQCAFYLGQIYFEKEKYNEAWNYFRMGYEKFNDQKSKFQLGIMLYDNLVSKDVTKVSNPQAKACEFFKEIMTLDVQIASPVDQRNLVFSAAFNLGRAYYQGYGVCSSTEDALRIAKLLYAKSRLSFCVQDHCILWFA
;
A
#
# COMPACT_ATOMS: atom_id res chain seq x y z
N MET A 1 3.08 -3.74 -40.16
CA MET A 1 3.38 -2.44 -39.53
C MET A 1 2.33 -1.46 -40.02
N GLU A 2 1.31 -1.15 -39.22
CA GLU A 2 0.32 -0.05 -39.35
C GLU A 2 -1.00 -0.45 -38.65
N LEU A 3 -0.98 -0.59 -37.33
CA LEU A 3 -2.20 -0.90 -36.55
C LEU A 3 -2.39 0.04 -35.35
N LEU A 4 -1.69 1.18 -35.35
CA LEU A 4 -1.63 2.11 -34.21
C LEU A 4 -2.00 3.56 -34.56
N SER A 5 -2.35 3.88 -35.80
CA SER A 5 -2.56 5.26 -36.27
C SER A 5 -4.00 5.79 -36.09
N GLY A 6 -4.60 5.58 -34.91
CA GLY A 6 -5.97 6.05 -34.69
C GLY A 6 -6.53 5.97 -33.27
N LEU A 7 -5.70 5.81 -32.24
CA LEU A 7 -6.18 5.71 -30.85
C LEU A 7 -6.01 7.04 -30.10
N PRO A 8 -7.00 7.49 -29.30
CA PRO A 8 -6.94 8.79 -28.62
C PRO A 8 -5.82 8.84 -27.59
N GLU A 9 -5.21 10.03 -27.44
CA GLU A 9 -4.04 10.28 -26.59
C GLU A 9 -4.32 10.23 -25.07
N SER A 10 -5.58 10.28 -24.61
CA SER A 10 -5.96 9.98 -23.21
C SER A 10 -7.48 9.94 -23.00
N ILE A 11 -7.95 9.22 -21.96
CA ILE A 11 -9.35 9.20 -21.49
C ILE A 11 -9.37 9.24 -19.95
N ARG A 12 -10.36 9.97 -19.37
CA ARG A 12 -10.45 10.41 -17.96
C ARG A 12 -11.04 9.39 -16.98
N HIS A 13 -10.78 9.67 -15.70
CA HIS A 13 -10.52 8.79 -14.55
C HIS A 13 -11.74 8.40 -13.69
N GLU A 14 -12.95 8.79 -14.07
CA GLU A 14 -14.09 8.82 -13.15
C GLU A 14 -15.19 7.84 -13.55
N GLN A 15 -15.01 6.51 -13.38
CA GLN A 15 -16.15 5.59 -13.51
C GLN A 15 -16.04 4.12 -13.06
N ILE A 16 -15.15 3.70 -12.15
CA ILE A 16 -15.10 2.27 -11.79
C ILE A 16 -15.00 2.02 -10.28
N ASP A 17 -16.18 1.77 -9.70
CA ASP A 17 -16.39 1.34 -8.32
C ASP A 17 -16.27 -0.18 -8.14
N PHE A 18 -15.41 -0.52 -7.17
CA PHE A 18 -15.39 -1.65 -6.24
C PHE A 18 -16.00 -3.02 -6.63
N LEU A 19 -15.13 -3.94 -7.05
CA LEU A 19 -14.64 -5.14 -6.33
C LEU A 19 -13.52 -5.77 -7.19
N SER A 20 -12.55 -6.49 -6.61
CA SER A 20 -11.54 -7.29 -7.34
C SER A 20 -10.72 -6.56 -8.42
N SER A 21 -9.63 -5.83 -8.05
CA SER A 21 -8.62 -5.28 -8.98
C SER A 21 -7.78 -4.13 -8.38
N LYS A 22 -7.39 -4.08 -7.09
CA LYS A 22 -6.77 -2.84 -6.56
C LYS A 22 -5.38 -2.54 -7.17
N THR A 23 -4.55 -3.57 -7.31
CA THR A 23 -3.27 -3.51 -8.04
C THR A 23 -3.48 -3.26 -9.53
N VAL A 24 -4.40 -3.99 -10.17
CA VAL A 24 -4.77 -3.80 -11.59
C VAL A 24 -5.31 -2.40 -11.86
N ARG A 25 -6.15 -1.86 -10.97
CA ARG A 25 -6.70 -0.49 -11.03
C ARG A 25 -5.61 0.55 -10.90
N ASN A 26 -4.64 0.36 -10.02
CA ASN A 26 -3.54 1.32 -9.88
C ASN A 26 -2.58 1.31 -11.08
N VAL A 27 -2.33 0.12 -11.67
CA VAL A 27 -1.57 -0.01 -12.91
C VAL A 27 -2.33 0.58 -14.12
N ILE A 28 -3.65 0.45 -14.15
CA ILE A 28 -4.52 1.06 -15.18
C ILE A 28 -4.65 2.58 -14.97
N SER A 29 -4.80 3.06 -13.73
CA SER A 29 -4.98 4.49 -13.39
C SER A 29 -3.72 5.33 -13.65
N ASN A 30 -2.53 4.71 -13.58
CA ASN A 30 -1.27 5.35 -13.95
C ASN A 30 -1.04 5.39 -15.48
N GLY A 31 -2.01 4.92 -16.29
CA GLY A 31 -2.02 5.02 -17.74
C GLY A 31 -1.47 3.82 -18.51
N THR A 32 -1.08 2.72 -17.84
CA THR A 32 -0.21 1.69 -18.45
C THR A 32 -0.95 0.52 -19.12
N LEU A 33 -2.28 0.34 -18.93
CA LEU A 33 -3.02 -0.81 -19.48
C LEU A 33 -4.42 -0.42 -20.03
N LYS A 34 -4.67 -0.72 -21.32
CA LYS A 34 -5.98 -0.54 -21.99
C LYS A 34 -6.96 -1.65 -21.59
N ALA A 35 -8.18 -1.26 -21.21
CA ALA A 35 -9.25 -2.11 -20.69
C ALA A 35 -9.85 -3.13 -21.70
N GLU A 36 -9.55 -3.02 -23.00
CA GLU A 36 -10.21 -3.78 -24.07
C GLU A 36 -9.76 -5.26 -24.20
N LYS A 37 -8.77 -5.74 -23.43
CA LYS A 37 -8.20 -7.09 -23.57
C LYS A 37 -8.54 -8.07 -22.43
N ILE A 38 -9.41 -7.69 -21.50
CA ILE A 38 -9.56 -8.42 -20.24
C ILE A 38 -10.94 -9.07 -20.18
N HIS A 39 -11.01 -10.37 -20.50
CA HIS A 39 -12.25 -11.15 -20.47
C HIS A 39 -12.24 -12.34 -19.50
N ASP A 40 -11.16 -12.59 -18.75
CA ASP A 40 -11.08 -13.77 -17.89
C ASP A 40 -10.24 -13.58 -16.62
N ARG A 41 -10.83 -13.86 -15.44
CA ARG A 41 -10.25 -13.67 -14.10
C ARG A 41 -8.97 -14.49 -13.88
N GLN A 42 -8.87 -15.68 -14.50
CA GLN A 42 -7.72 -16.58 -14.33
C GLN A 42 -6.54 -16.19 -15.22
N VAL A 43 -6.82 -15.58 -16.38
CA VAL A 43 -5.83 -15.14 -17.38
C VAL A 43 -5.09 -13.85 -16.97
N ILE A 44 -5.68 -13.04 -16.08
CA ILE A 44 -5.10 -11.77 -15.61
C ILE A 44 -3.92 -11.99 -14.66
N GLY A 45 -3.96 -13.01 -13.81
CA GLY A 45 -2.98 -13.17 -12.72
C GLY A 45 -1.57 -13.51 -13.21
N GLU A 46 -1.44 -14.49 -14.11
CA GLU A 46 -0.13 -14.93 -14.62
C GLU A 46 0.47 -13.92 -15.60
N ASN A 47 -0.36 -13.26 -16.40
CA ASN A 47 0.08 -12.23 -17.34
C ASN A 47 0.50 -10.94 -16.64
N LEU A 48 -0.24 -10.49 -15.63
CA LEU A 48 0.09 -9.26 -14.90
C LEU A 48 1.39 -9.41 -14.10
N GLU A 49 1.58 -10.52 -13.39
CA GLU A 49 2.83 -10.76 -12.66
C GLU A 49 4.04 -10.76 -13.61
N THR A 50 3.92 -11.41 -14.76
CA THR A 50 4.98 -11.46 -15.78
C THR A 50 5.27 -10.07 -16.35
N LEU A 51 4.23 -9.28 -16.66
CA LEU A 51 4.38 -7.92 -17.16
C LEU A 51 5.04 -7.00 -16.13
N LEU A 52 4.61 -7.05 -14.87
CA LEU A 52 5.19 -6.24 -13.81
C LEU A 52 6.65 -6.61 -13.53
N LYS A 53 7.01 -7.90 -13.59
CA LYS A 53 8.41 -8.33 -13.51
C LYS A 53 9.25 -7.73 -14.63
N ARG A 54 8.77 -7.81 -15.87
CA ARG A 54 9.46 -7.22 -17.02
C ARG A 54 9.61 -5.71 -16.88
N TRP A 55 8.56 -4.99 -16.49
CA TRP A 55 8.62 -3.54 -16.30
C TRP A 55 9.54 -3.13 -15.15
N LEU A 56 9.58 -3.92 -14.07
CA LEU A 56 10.55 -3.71 -13.00
C LEU A 56 11.99 -3.88 -13.51
N ASP A 57 12.25 -4.89 -14.34
CA ASP A 57 13.56 -5.09 -14.99
C ASP A 57 13.90 -3.96 -15.97
N GLU A 58 12.88 -3.35 -16.60
CA GLU A 58 13.00 -2.17 -17.46
C GLU A 58 13.11 -0.84 -16.66
N GLY A 59 12.98 -0.88 -15.32
CA GLY A 59 13.21 0.25 -14.42
C GLY A 59 11.94 0.92 -13.86
N ASP A 60 10.75 0.37 -14.06
CA ASP A 60 9.53 0.85 -13.39
C ASP A 60 9.50 0.42 -11.91
N GLU A 61 9.98 1.31 -11.06
CA GLU A 61 10.13 1.11 -9.62
C GLU A 61 8.80 0.81 -8.89
N GLN A 62 7.67 1.31 -9.41
CA GLN A 62 6.36 1.10 -8.79
C GLN A 62 5.92 -0.36 -8.88
N CYS A 63 6.45 -1.11 -9.86
CA CYS A 63 6.15 -2.52 -10.02
C CYS A 63 6.56 -3.36 -8.81
N ALA A 64 7.58 -2.95 -8.04
CA ALA A 64 7.97 -3.65 -6.82
C ALA A 64 6.82 -3.69 -5.80
N PHE A 65 6.14 -2.57 -5.55
CA PHE A 65 4.98 -2.54 -4.65
C PHE A 65 3.86 -3.44 -5.15
N TYR A 66 3.53 -3.38 -6.45
CA TYR A 66 2.44 -4.15 -7.03
C TYR A 66 2.71 -5.66 -7.06
N LEU A 67 3.94 -6.07 -7.34
CA LEU A 67 4.36 -7.46 -7.19
C LEU A 67 4.21 -7.91 -5.75
N GLY A 68 4.65 -7.08 -4.78
CA GLY A 68 4.41 -7.32 -3.36
C GLY A 68 2.94 -7.56 -3.03
N GLN A 69 2.03 -6.72 -3.55
CA GLN A 69 0.58 -6.89 -3.36
C GLN A 69 0.06 -8.20 -3.96
N ILE A 70 0.47 -8.56 -5.18
CA ILE A 70 0.06 -9.81 -5.82
C ILE A 70 0.49 -11.01 -4.98
N TYR A 71 1.73 -11.04 -4.49
CA TYR A 71 2.20 -12.14 -3.65
C TYR A 71 1.53 -12.14 -2.27
N PHE A 72 1.21 -10.97 -1.71
CA PHE A 72 0.49 -10.85 -0.45
C PHE A 72 -0.94 -11.42 -0.56
N GLU A 73 -1.68 -11.07 -1.62
CA GLU A 73 -3.01 -11.59 -1.92
C GLU A 73 -3.00 -13.10 -2.22
N LYS A 74 -1.89 -13.63 -2.74
CA LYS A 74 -1.65 -15.07 -2.92
C LYS A 74 -1.21 -15.79 -1.63
N GLU A 75 -1.14 -15.08 -0.50
CA GLU A 75 -0.63 -15.56 0.80
C GLU A 75 0.83 -16.08 0.75
N LYS A 76 1.58 -15.67 -0.28
CA LYS A 76 3.01 -15.94 -0.44
C LYS A 76 3.82 -14.86 0.25
N TYR A 77 3.74 -14.82 1.58
CA TYR A 77 4.24 -13.70 2.37
C TYR A 77 5.76 -13.50 2.31
N ASN A 78 6.55 -14.56 2.13
CA ASN A 78 8.01 -14.42 1.99
C ASN A 78 8.38 -13.71 0.68
N GLU A 79 7.70 -14.01 -0.42
CA GLU A 79 7.87 -13.35 -1.71
C GLU A 79 7.35 -11.91 -1.66
N ALA A 80 6.16 -11.71 -1.07
CA ALA A 80 5.60 -10.37 -0.87
C ALA A 80 6.57 -9.48 -0.08
N TRP A 81 7.17 -10.02 0.98
CA TRP A 81 8.17 -9.33 1.80
C TRP A 81 9.36 -8.87 0.98
N ASN A 82 9.90 -9.73 0.12
CA ASN A 82 11.07 -9.38 -0.69
C ASN A 82 10.78 -8.23 -1.66
N TYR A 83 9.59 -8.21 -2.26
CA TYR A 83 9.18 -7.14 -3.17
C TYR A 83 8.89 -5.83 -2.44
N PHE A 84 8.18 -5.86 -1.32
CA PHE A 84 7.99 -4.65 -0.51
C PHE A 84 9.32 -4.14 0.08
N ARG A 85 10.21 -5.03 0.52
CA ARG A 85 11.54 -4.65 0.98
C ARG A 85 12.34 -3.98 -0.14
N MET A 86 12.28 -4.51 -1.36
CA MET A 86 12.88 -3.87 -2.52
C MET A 86 12.29 -2.48 -2.76
N GLY A 87 10.96 -2.35 -2.77
CA GLY A 87 10.26 -1.07 -2.94
C GLY A 87 10.68 -0.02 -1.91
N TYR A 88 10.77 -0.41 -0.65
CA TYR A 88 11.19 0.48 0.42
C TYR A 88 12.69 0.80 0.39
N GLU A 89 13.56 -0.21 0.36
CA GLU A 89 15.01 -0.01 0.53
C GLU A 89 15.67 0.59 -0.72
N LYS A 90 15.19 0.25 -1.92
CA LYS A 90 15.79 0.76 -3.17
C LYS A 90 15.09 2.01 -3.70
N PHE A 91 13.76 2.07 -3.60
CA PHE A 91 12.97 3.12 -4.24
C PHE A 91 12.30 4.07 -3.23
N ASN A 92 12.56 3.88 -1.94
CA ASN A 92 12.00 4.68 -0.85
C ASN A 92 10.46 4.76 -0.89
N ASP A 93 9.79 3.71 -1.37
CA ASP A 93 8.33 3.67 -1.47
C ASP A 93 7.70 3.51 -0.07
N GLN A 94 6.99 4.55 0.36
CA GLN A 94 6.34 4.58 1.67
C GLN A 94 5.16 3.61 1.76
N LYS A 95 4.53 3.25 0.63
CA LYS A 95 3.47 2.24 0.61
C LYS A 95 4.04 0.86 0.90
N SER A 96 5.18 0.53 0.30
CA SER A 96 5.91 -0.70 0.59
C SER A 96 6.36 -0.75 2.05
N LYS A 97 6.91 0.34 2.59
CA LYS A 97 7.29 0.42 4.01
C LYS A 97 6.10 0.16 4.95
N PHE A 98 4.94 0.74 4.64
CA PHE A 98 3.73 0.51 5.41
C PHE A 98 3.33 -0.97 5.40
N GLN A 99 3.37 -1.62 4.23
CA GLN A 99 3.04 -3.04 4.11
C GLN A 99 4.02 -3.94 4.85
N LEU A 100 5.32 -3.63 4.84
CA LEU A 100 6.29 -4.32 5.71
C LEU A 100 5.89 -4.17 7.19
N GLY A 101 5.42 -2.99 7.58
CA GLY A 101 4.88 -2.74 8.92
C GLY A 101 3.71 -3.66 9.27
N ILE A 102 2.71 -3.77 8.39
CA ILE A 102 1.56 -4.69 8.57
C ILE A 102 2.05 -6.14 8.71
N MET A 103 2.89 -6.60 7.78
CA MET A 103 3.39 -7.97 7.77
C MET A 103 4.18 -8.33 9.04
N LEU A 104 4.96 -7.38 9.57
CA LEU A 104 5.69 -7.56 10.83
C LEU A 104 4.75 -7.53 12.04
N TYR A 105 3.78 -6.63 12.06
CA TYR A 105 2.81 -6.49 13.15
C TYR A 105 2.01 -7.79 13.33
N ASP A 106 1.50 -8.32 12.22
CA ASP A 106 0.66 -9.53 12.21
C ASP A 106 1.47 -10.85 12.15
N ASN A 107 2.81 -10.79 12.18
CA ASN A 107 3.72 -11.94 12.06
C ASN A 107 3.48 -12.81 10.80
N LEU A 108 3.14 -12.20 9.67
CA LEU A 108 2.79 -12.94 8.44
C LEU A 108 4.01 -13.55 7.74
N VAL A 109 5.21 -13.05 8.03
CA VAL A 109 6.46 -13.43 7.37
C VAL A 109 7.38 -14.20 8.32
N SER A 110 8.07 -15.20 7.79
CA SER A 110 8.99 -16.03 8.58
C SER A 110 10.17 -15.24 9.16
N LYS A 111 10.59 -15.58 10.38
CA LYS A 111 11.73 -14.94 11.06
C LYS A 111 13.04 -15.06 10.30
N ASP A 112 13.24 -16.18 9.60
CA ASP A 112 14.44 -16.42 8.80
C ASP A 112 14.56 -15.47 7.61
N VAL A 113 13.43 -15.02 7.06
CA VAL A 113 13.36 -14.07 5.95
C VAL A 113 13.51 -12.63 6.43
N THR A 114 12.84 -12.24 7.52
CA THR A 114 12.90 -10.86 8.02
C THR A 114 14.21 -10.55 8.73
N LYS A 115 14.75 -11.50 9.49
CA LYS A 115 15.88 -11.31 10.43
C LYS A 115 15.63 -10.20 11.46
N VAL A 116 14.36 -9.87 11.72
CA VAL A 116 13.96 -8.87 12.71
C VAL A 116 13.71 -9.56 14.04
N SER A 117 14.46 -9.15 15.08
CA SER A 117 14.36 -9.75 16.42
C SER A 117 13.01 -9.48 17.11
N ASN A 118 12.50 -8.24 16.99
CA ASN A 118 11.19 -7.83 17.52
C ASN A 118 10.32 -7.24 16.39
N PRO A 119 9.59 -8.09 15.64
CA PRO A 119 8.81 -7.66 14.47
C PRO A 119 7.83 -6.53 14.78
N GLN A 120 7.05 -6.66 15.84
CA GLN A 120 6.01 -5.70 16.21
C GLN A 120 6.58 -4.35 16.60
N ALA A 121 7.70 -4.33 17.33
CA ALA A 121 8.37 -3.08 17.66
C ALA A 121 8.87 -2.39 16.38
N LYS A 122 9.44 -3.18 15.45
CA LYS A 122 9.88 -2.65 14.15
C LYS A 122 8.72 -2.15 13.30
N ALA A 123 7.57 -2.81 13.33
CA ALA A 123 6.35 -2.32 12.69
C ALA A 123 5.92 -0.95 13.25
N CYS A 124 5.96 -0.79 14.57
CA CYS A 124 5.64 0.48 15.23
C CYS A 124 6.61 1.60 14.87
N GLU A 125 7.91 1.30 14.69
CA GLU A 125 8.89 2.26 14.14
C GLU A 125 8.49 2.72 12.73
N PHE A 126 8.15 1.79 11.84
CA PHE A 126 7.70 2.14 10.49
C PHE A 126 6.45 3.02 10.50
N PHE A 127 5.45 2.69 11.34
CA PHE A 127 4.26 3.53 11.45
C PHE A 127 4.57 4.93 11.98
N LYS A 128 5.46 5.05 12.98
CA LYS A 128 5.92 6.36 13.48
C LYS A 128 6.59 7.18 12.39
N GLU A 129 7.49 6.58 11.62
CA GLU A 129 8.20 7.26 10.54
C GLU A 129 7.23 7.72 9.44
N ILE A 130 6.27 6.89 9.03
CA ILE A 130 5.26 7.26 8.04
C ILE A 130 4.37 8.40 8.54
N MET A 131 4.05 8.43 9.84
CA MET A 131 3.28 9.53 10.43
C MET A 131 3.97 10.91 10.35
N THR A 132 5.30 10.93 10.23
CA THR A 132 6.07 12.17 10.09
C THR A 132 6.08 12.74 8.68
N LEU A 133 5.53 12.02 7.69
CA LEU A 133 5.40 12.55 6.34
C LEU A 133 4.52 13.81 6.35
N ASP A 134 5.01 14.87 5.71
CA ASP A 134 4.25 16.10 5.54
C ASP A 134 3.19 15.90 4.47
N VAL A 135 1.94 15.86 4.91
CA VAL A 135 0.77 15.70 4.03
C VAL A 135 -0.17 16.87 4.24
N GLN A 136 -0.49 17.54 3.14
CA GLN A 136 -1.34 18.72 3.10
C GLN A 136 -2.71 18.36 2.50
N ILE A 137 -3.67 19.28 2.60
CA ILE A 137 -5.00 19.14 2.00
C ILE A 137 -4.86 18.94 0.47
N ALA A 138 -3.90 19.60 -0.16
CA ALA A 138 -3.64 19.49 -1.59
C ALA A 138 -2.86 18.21 -1.98
N SER A 139 -2.32 17.45 -1.03
CA SER A 139 -1.60 16.21 -1.35
C SER A 139 -2.50 15.18 -2.04
N PRO A 140 -1.95 14.17 -2.71
CA PRO A 140 -2.73 13.03 -3.18
C PRO A 140 -3.49 12.33 -2.05
N VAL A 141 -4.71 11.85 -2.33
CA VAL A 141 -5.58 11.17 -1.34
C VAL A 141 -4.89 9.93 -0.76
N ASP A 142 -4.20 9.17 -1.59
CA ASP A 142 -3.49 7.95 -1.18
C ASP A 142 -2.35 8.24 -0.21
N GLN A 143 -1.60 9.33 -0.38
CA GLN A 143 -0.56 9.77 0.56
C GLN A 143 -1.15 10.21 1.90
N ARG A 144 -2.26 10.96 1.91
CA ARG A 144 -2.97 11.30 3.15
C ARG A 144 -3.46 10.05 3.88
N ASN A 145 -4.09 9.14 3.14
CA ASN A 145 -4.62 7.90 3.70
C ASN A 145 -3.51 7.00 4.27
N LEU A 146 -2.32 6.99 3.66
CA LEU A 146 -1.16 6.27 4.19
C LEU A 146 -0.79 6.75 5.59
N VAL A 147 -0.67 8.07 5.78
CA VAL A 147 -0.39 8.68 7.09
C VAL A 147 -1.48 8.35 8.10
N PHE A 148 -2.75 8.43 7.70
CA PHE A 148 -3.87 8.10 8.57
C PHE A 148 -3.90 6.62 8.97
N SER A 149 -3.58 5.73 8.04
CA SER A 149 -3.52 4.29 8.29
C SER A 149 -2.37 3.93 9.23
N ALA A 150 -1.20 4.57 9.07
CA ALA A 150 -0.08 4.40 9.99
C ALA A 150 -0.41 4.89 11.40
N ALA A 151 -1.04 6.06 11.51
CA ALA A 151 -1.48 6.59 12.78
C ALA A 151 -2.53 5.72 13.46
N PHE A 152 -3.50 5.20 12.72
CA PHE A 152 -4.51 4.31 13.28
C PHE A 152 -3.88 3.02 13.85
N ASN A 153 -2.99 2.38 13.08
CA ASN A 153 -2.31 1.16 13.53
C ASN A 153 -1.39 1.42 14.73
N LEU A 154 -0.66 2.54 14.74
CA LEU A 154 0.16 2.92 15.89
C LEU A 154 -0.69 3.22 17.14
N GLY A 155 -1.82 3.92 16.97
CA GLY A 155 -2.75 4.18 18.06
C GLY A 155 -3.30 2.89 18.67
N ARG A 156 -3.67 1.92 17.84
CA ARG A 156 -4.03 0.56 18.28
C ARG A 156 -2.90 -0.15 19.01
N ALA A 157 -1.67 -0.08 18.49
CA ALA A 157 -0.49 -0.67 19.11
C ALA A 157 -0.26 -0.13 20.53
N TYR A 158 -0.35 1.19 20.72
CA TYR A 158 -0.27 1.82 22.04
C TYR A 158 -1.42 1.43 22.96
N TYR A 159 -2.64 1.32 22.45
CA TYR A 159 -3.77 0.88 23.27
C TYR A 159 -3.61 -0.57 23.75
N GLN A 160 -3.11 -1.45 22.89
CA GLN A 160 -2.98 -2.88 23.15
C GLN A 160 -1.66 -3.28 23.81
N GLY A 161 -0.64 -2.42 23.77
CA GLY A 161 0.71 -2.74 24.24
C GLY A 161 1.46 -3.70 23.31
N TYR A 162 1.16 -3.69 22.01
CA TYR A 162 1.72 -4.64 21.06
C TYR A 162 2.84 -3.97 20.23
N GLY A 163 4.08 -4.42 20.44
CA GLY A 163 5.28 -3.79 19.85
C GLY A 163 5.74 -2.49 20.54
N VAL A 164 4.92 -1.93 21.44
CA VAL A 164 5.22 -0.76 22.26
C VAL A 164 4.64 -0.94 23.66
N CYS A 165 5.12 -0.19 24.65
CA CYS A 165 4.47 -0.16 25.96
C CYS A 165 3.05 0.38 25.83
N SER A 166 2.09 -0.27 26.50
CA SER A 166 0.71 0.19 26.49
C SER A 166 0.59 1.60 27.10
N SER A 167 -0.09 2.51 26.41
CA SER A 167 -0.25 3.90 26.82
C SER A 167 -1.55 4.47 26.26
N THR A 168 -2.54 4.66 27.14
CA THR A 168 -3.80 5.31 26.78
C THR A 168 -3.58 6.77 26.39
N GLU A 169 -2.61 7.44 27.02
CA GLU A 169 -2.25 8.82 26.71
C GLU A 169 -1.73 8.94 25.27
N ASP A 170 -0.77 8.10 24.88
CA ASP A 170 -0.21 8.12 23.52
C ASP A 170 -1.26 7.72 22.48
N ALA A 171 -2.10 6.72 22.77
CA ALA A 171 -3.19 6.33 21.89
C ALA A 171 -4.18 7.48 21.66
N LEU A 172 -4.58 8.19 22.72
CA LEU A 172 -5.46 9.37 22.63
C LEU A 172 -4.78 10.55 21.91
N ARG A 173 -3.49 10.77 22.12
CA ARG A 173 -2.73 11.81 21.41
C ARG A 173 -2.75 11.56 19.90
N ILE A 174 -2.54 10.32 19.48
CA ILE A 174 -2.58 9.93 18.07
C ILE A 174 -4.00 10.06 17.50
N ALA A 175 -5.03 9.64 18.24
CA ALA A 175 -6.43 9.80 17.83
C ALA A 175 -6.81 11.28 17.64
N LYS A 176 -6.36 12.17 18.53
CA LYS A 176 -6.56 13.63 18.40
C LYS A 176 -5.86 14.20 17.17
N LEU A 177 -4.62 13.77 16.91
CA LEU A 177 -3.87 14.19 15.73
C LEU A 177 -4.59 13.76 14.43
N LEU A 178 -5.05 12.52 14.38
CA LEU A 178 -5.88 12.00 13.29
C LEU A 178 -7.12 12.84 13.07
N TYR A 179 -7.87 13.13 14.14
CA TYR A 179 -9.10 13.92 14.08
C TYR A 179 -8.85 15.36 13.59
N ALA A 180 -7.77 15.98 14.04
CA ALA A 180 -7.38 17.32 13.59
C ALA A 180 -7.00 17.33 12.10
N LYS A 181 -6.22 16.33 11.64
CA LYS A 181 -5.82 16.21 10.24
C LYS A 181 -6.99 15.78 9.33
N SER A 182 -7.93 14.97 9.83
CA SER A 182 -9.12 14.57 9.08
C SER A 182 -10.10 15.73 8.92
N ARG A 183 -10.23 16.66 9.87
CA ARG A 183 -11.06 17.86 9.68
C ARG A 183 -10.54 18.80 8.59
N LEU A 184 -9.24 18.77 8.29
CA LEU A 184 -8.64 19.50 7.17
C LEU A 184 -8.93 18.80 5.82
N SER A 185 -9.36 17.55 5.83
CA SER A 185 -9.66 16.72 4.66
C SER A 185 -11.14 16.32 4.70
N PHE A 186 -12.01 17.04 4.00
CA PHE A 186 -13.49 16.87 3.96
C PHE A 186 -14.00 15.48 3.49
N CYS A 187 -13.18 14.44 3.52
CA CYS A 187 -13.40 13.12 2.97
C CYS A 187 -13.02 12.05 4.00
N VAL A 188 -13.67 12.03 5.16
CA VAL A 188 -13.56 10.93 6.13
C VAL A 188 -14.96 10.61 6.65
N GLN A 189 -15.85 10.12 5.78
CA GLN A 189 -17.10 9.54 6.27
C GLN A 189 -17.32 8.06 5.93
N ASP A 190 -16.90 7.52 4.78
CA ASP A 190 -17.43 6.17 4.44
C ASP A 190 -16.41 5.02 4.24
N HIS A 191 -15.10 5.24 4.29
CA HIS A 191 -14.16 4.18 3.84
C HIS A 191 -12.98 3.81 4.74
N CYS A 192 -12.77 4.46 5.90
CA CYS A 192 -11.56 4.21 6.69
C CYS A 192 -11.58 2.94 7.56
N ILE A 193 -12.72 2.24 7.70
CA ILE A 193 -12.84 1.12 8.65
C ILE A 193 -12.51 -0.25 8.02
N LEU A 194 -12.47 -0.37 6.69
CA LEU A 194 -12.32 -1.67 6.00
C LEU A 194 -10.98 -1.86 5.27
N TRP A 195 -10.01 -0.98 5.45
CA TRP A 195 -8.80 -0.99 4.60
C TRP A 195 -7.70 -1.99 4.99
N PHE A 196 -7.76 -2.63 6.16
CA PHE A 196 -6.66 -3.48 6.65
C PHE A 196 -7.12 -4.65 7.55
N ALA A 197 -8.10 -5.41 7.06
CA ALA A 197 -8.34 -6.79 7.48
C ALA A 197 -8.40 -7.67 6.24
#